data_AF-A0A5N5U3U9-F1
#
_entry.id   AF-A0A5N5U3U9-F1
#
_cell.length_a   1.000
_cell.length_b   1.000
_cell.length_c   1.000
_cell.angle_alpha   90.00
_cell.angle_beta   90.00
_cell.angle_gamma   90.00
#
_symmetry.space_group_name_H-M   'P 1'
#
loop_
_entity.id
_entity.type
_entity.pdbx_description
1 polymer ?
#
loop_
_entity_poly.entity_id
_entity_poly.type
_entity_poly.pdbx_seq_one_letter_code
_entity_poly.pdbx_strand_id
1 'polypeptide(L)'
;MHHKMKAIAYARLENDYPEATIELESDLEGRIPDVLLEFPEPCDPYGKGIAVEAQYRNKGKDKEAVVAHYLDREYSVAWLEEDDFTTHDVDLSGILSVWPYALPDRYGTEGYPDVTRWLWQKKNPTVEIEVPIPADYWMSFDKSGEWVTIAEKNIKRRGSARISRTPDGHLTFSLGKAKSWGESESLSVQVVPNDVVKLRSFADDLERKAFGEDRPSPEECDPEWHELSKRWLEGSPTVTAWITAALPDPDGDSDVVVTLWKKQKETERVAMRVESYAAENLRDLADLLDRAFEIEKS
;
A
#
# COMPACT_ATOMS: atom_id res chain seq x y z
N MET A 1 0.93 -11.28 26.34
CA MET A 1 0.98 -10.88 24.92
C MET A 1 2.34 -11.20 24.31
N HIS A 2 3.43 -10.61 24.82
CA HIS A 2 4.80 -10.85 24.33
C HIS A 2 5.22 -12.33 24.24
N HIS A 3 5.03 -13.13 25.30
CA HIS A 3 5.31 -14.58 25.24
C HIS A 3 4.50 -15.33 24.16
N LYS A 4 3.29 -14.87 23.84
CA LYS A 4 2.47 -15.46 22.77
C LYS A 4 3.06 -15.14 21.40
N MET A 5 3.57 -13.93 21.20
CA MET A 5 4.26 -13.52 19.97
C MET A 5 5.54 -14.34 19.75
N LYS A 6 6.36 -14.54 20.78
CA LYS A 6 7.56 -15.41 20.70
C LYS A 6 7.21 -16.84 20.28
N ALA A 7 6.17 -17.41 20.90
CA ALA A 7 5.74 -18.77 20.61
C ALA A 7 5.21 -18.93 19.17
N ILE A 8 4.49 -17.94 18.65
CA ILE A 8 4.01 -17.94 17.25
C ILE A 8 5.19 -17.81 16.28
N ALA A 9 6.12 -16.90 16.55
CA ALA A 9 7.32 -16.73 15.72
C ALA A 9 8.20 -17.99 15.70
N TYR A 10 8.41 -18.61 16.87
CA TYR A 10 9.12 -19.89 16.97
C TYR A 10 8.43 -20.98 16.13
N ALA A 11 7.12 -21.18 16.32
CA ALA A 11 6.39 -22.23 15.62
C ALA A 11 6.39 -22.01 14.09
N ARG A 12 6.36 -20.75 13.65
CA ARG A 12 6.44 -20.41 12.24
C ARG A 12 7.80 -20.73 11.64
N LEU A 13 8.88 -20.33 12.33
CA LEU A 13 10.24 -20.59 11.87
C LEU A 13 10.57 -22.10 11.87
N GLU A 14 10.06 -22.86 12.84
CA GLU A 14 10.22 -24.32 12.90
C GLU A 14 9.53 -25.01 11.71
N ASN A 15 8.36 -24.51 11.30
CA ASN A 15 7.65 -25.01 10.14
C ASN A 15 8.35 -24.65 8.81
N ASP A 16 8.84 -23.42 8.68
CA ASP A 16 9.40 -22.91 7.43
C ASP A 16 10.85 -23.39 7.21
N TYR A 17 11.60 -23.67 8.29
CA TYR A 17 13.00 -24.09 8.26
C TYR A 17 13.26 -25.31 9.16
N PRO A 18 12.78 -26.51 8.78
CA PRO A 18 12.84 -27.70 9.62
C PRO A 18 14.27 -28.22 9.89
N GLU A 19 15.23 -27.83 9.06
CA GLU A 19 16.64 -28.22 9.17
C GLU A 19 17.46 -27.22 10.02
N ALA A 20 16.86 -26.11 10.46
CA ALA A 20 17.53 -25.08 11.25
C ALA A 20 17.39 -25.36 12.76
N THR A 21 18.39 -24.93 13.54
CA THR A 21 18.32 -24.96 15.00
C THR A 21 17.64 -23.68 15.48
N ILE A 22 16.62 -23.80 16.33
CA ILE A 22 15.84 -22.65 16.81
C ILE A 22 15.89 -22.62 18.33
N GLU A 23 16.30 -21.49 18.89
CA GLU A 23 16.42 -21.27 20.33
C GLU A 23 15.64 -20.02 20.75
N LEU A 24 15.05 -20.07 21.95
CA LEU A 24 14.41 -18.91 22.58
C LEU A 24 15.39 -18.26 23.53
N GLU A 25 15.55 -16.94 23.43
CA GLU A 25 16.37 -16.15 24.36
C GLU A 25 17.83 -16.65 24.49
N SER A 26 18.43 -17.07 23.37
CA SER A 26 19.85 -17.47 23.31
C SER A 26 20.78 -16.26 23.25
N ASP A 27 21.96 -16.33 23.86
CA ASP A 27 22.94 -15.25 23.84
C ASP A 27 23.74 -15.29 22.54
N LEU A 28 23.56 -14.26 21.71
CA LEU A 28 24.35 -14.00 20.52
C LEU A 28 25.34 -12.88 20.83
N GLU A 29 26.48 -13.24 21.42
CA GLU A 29 27.61 -12.35 21.71
C GLU A 29 27.23 -10.99 22.31
N GLY A 30 26.46 -11.02 23.41
CA GLY A 30 26.08 -9.82 24.17
C GLY A 30 24.74 -9.22 23.78
N ARG A 31 23.96 -9.88 22.92
CA ARG A 31 22.55 -9.59 22.66
C ARG A 31 21.73 -10.87 22.71
N ILE A 32 20.54 -10.77 23.30
CA ILE A 32 19.63 -11.91 23.48
C ILE A 32 18.39 -11.64 22.62
N PRO A 33 18.32 -12.18 21.38
CA PRO A 33 17.10 -12.14 20.58
C PRO A 33 15.95 -12.90 21.25
N ASP A 34 14.71 -12.54 20.92
CA ASP A 34 13.53 -13.23 21.46
C ASP A 34 13.42 -14.66 20.88
N VAL A 35 13.78 -14.84 19.61
CA VAL A 35 13.95 -16.13 18.95
C VAL A 35 15.20 -16.04 18.06
N LEU A 36 16.08 -17.03 18.12
CA LEU A 36 17.23 -17.17 17.24
C LEU A 36 17.04 -18.42 16.39
N LEU A 37 17.16 -18.28 15.08
CA LEU A 37 17.26 -19.38 14.15
C LEU A 37 18.68 -19.42 13.60
N GLU A 38 19.30 -20.59 13.60
CA GLU A 38 20.63 -20.85 13.03
C GLU A 38 20.56 -21.95 11.98
N PHE A 39 21.07 -21.68 10.79
CA PHE A 39 21.20 -22.68 9.74
C PHE A 39 22.45 -23.53 9.96
N PRO A 40 22.44 -24.82 9.58
CA PRO A 40 23.62 -25.67 9.66
C PRO A 40 24.76 -25.19 8.74
N GLU A 41 24.42 -24.55 7.63
CA GLU A 41 25.34 -23.83 6.75
C GLU A 41 24.70 -22.49 6.34
N PRO A 42 25.48 -21.41 6.11
CA PRO A 42 24.92 -20.12 5.71
C PRO A 42 24.05 -20.22 4.45
N CYS A 43 22.84 -19.65 4.52
CA CYS A 43 21.82 -19.75 3.48
C CYS A 43 21.53 -18.37 2.87
N ASP A 44 21.49 -18.26 1.55
CA ASP A 44 21.09 -17.03 0.87
C ASP A 44 19.56 -16.82 0.95
N PRO A 45 19.06 -15.61 1.28
CA PRO A 45 19.77 -14.36 1.55
C PRO A 45 20.08 -14.13 3.04
N TYR A 46 19.79 -15.11 3.90
CA TYR A 46 19.67 -14.92 5.34
C TYR A 46 20.99 -14.98 6.13
N GLY A 47 22.08 -15.45 5.51
CA GLY A 47 23.37 -15.63 6.18
C GLY A 47 23.37 -16.85 7.11
N LYS A 48 23.98 -16.72 8.28
CA LYS A 48 24.05 -17.80 9.29
C LYS A 48 22.70 -18.13 9.92
N GLY A 49 21.75 -17.20 9.89
CA GLY A 49 20.52 -17.37 10.63
C GLY A 49 19.63 -16.13 10.65
N ILE A 50 18.55 -16.20 11.43
CA ILE A 50 17.58 -15.12 11.60
C ILE A 50 17.42 -14.83 13.10
N ALA A 51 17.76 -13.62 13.51
CA ALA A 51 17.48 -13.10 14.85
C ALA A 51 16.12 -12.38 14.85
N VAL A 52 15.21 -12.82 15.69
CA VAL A 52 13.86 -12.25 15.83
C VAL A 52 13.76 -11.41 17.10
N GLU A 53 13.25 -10.19 16.95
CA GLU A 53 12.91 -9.30 18.07
C GLU A 53 11.41 -8.99 18.01
N ALA A 54 10.64 -9.48 18.99
CA ALA A 54 9.21 -9.21 19.10
C ALA A 54 9.00 -8.02 20.04
N GLN A 55 8.64 -6.86 19.49
CA GLN A 55 8.41 -5.66 20.26
C GLN A 55 6.98 -5.61 20.82
N TYR A 56 6.83 -5.71 22.14
CA TYR A 56 5.55 -5.46 22.82
C TYR A 56 5.65 -4.22 23.72
N ARG A 57 4.88 -3.17 23.39
CA ARG A 57 4.67 -1.91 24.14
C ARG A 57 5.91 -1.07 24.54
N ASN A 58 7.13 -1.54 24.35
CA ASN A 58 8.36 -0.80 24.70
C ASN A 58 8.99 -0.12 23.47
N LYS A 59 8.78 1.18 23.30
CA LYS A 59 9.35 2.00 22.21
C LYS A 59 10.78 2.53 22.46
N GLY A 60 11.47 2.04 23.48
CA GLY A 60 12.75 2.60 23.97
C GLY A 60 14.03 1.89 23.53
N LYS A 61 13.97 0.84 22.71
CA LYS A 61 15.17 0.16 22.19
C LYS A 61 15.71 0.92 20.97
N ASP A 62 17.02 1.13 20.94
CA ASP A 62 17.73 1.63 19.75
C ASP A 62 17.73 0.54 18.68
N LYS A 63 16.73 0.61 17.78
CA LYS A 63 16.50 -0.38 16.73
C LYS A 63 17.70 -0.47 15.78
N GLU A 64 18.29 0.67 15.42
CA GLU A 64 19.40 0.73 14.48
C GLU A 64 20.64 0.05 15.06
N ALA A 65 20.97 0.29 16.33
CA ALA A 65 22.10 -0.35 16.99
C ALA A 65 21.92 -1.87 17.15
N VAL A 66 20.69 -2.34 17.38
CA VAL A 66 20.39 -3.79 17.49
C VAL A 66 20.48 -4.45 16.12
N VAL A 67 19.88 -3.83 15.09
CA VAL A 67 19.94 -4.33 13.72
C VAL A 67 21.38 -4.42 13.22
N ALA A 68 22.18 -3.37 13.42
CA ALA A 68 23.58 -3.36 13.02
C ALA A 68 24.40 -4.45 13.71
N HIS A 69 24.13 -4.73 15.00
CA HIS A 69 24.84 -5.77 15.76
C HIS A 69 24.63 -7.18 15.18
N TYR A 70 23.40 -7.49 14.76
CA TYR A 70 23.08 -8.79 14.15
C TYR A 70 23.61 -8.92 12.72
N LEU A 71 23.47 -7.87 11.90
CA LEU A 71 23.98 -7.88 10.52
C LEU A 71 25.51 -8.03 10.45
N ASP A 72 26.25 -7.37 11.34
CA ASP A 72 27.72 -7.49 11.47
C ASP A 72 28.17 -8.92 11.82
N ARG A 73 27.27 -9.73 12.40
CA ARG A 73 27.50 -11.14 12.74
C ARG A 73 27.03 -12.12 11.67
N GLU A 74 26.56 -11.60 10.54
CA GLU A 74 25.98 -12.36 9.43
C GLU A 74 24.64 -13.03 9.78
N TYR A 75 23.83 -12.41 10.65
CA TYR A 75 22.45 -12.81 10.92
C TYR A 75 21.46 -11.79 10.35
N SER A 76 20.41 -12.30 9.70
CA SER A 76 19.28 -11.48 9.27
C SER A 76 18.41 -11.11 10.47
N VAL A 77 17.66 -10.02 10.36
CA VAL A 77 16.87 -9.51 11.49
C VAL A 77 15.40 -9.46 11.14
N ALA A 78 14.57 -10.13 11.92
CA ALA A 78 13.11 -9.99 11.88
C ALA A 78 12.68 -9.09 13.03
N TRP A 79 12.29 -7.84 12.71
CA TRP A 79 11.73 -6.93 13.70
C TRP A 79 10.21 -7.00 13.65
N LEU A 80 9.58 -7.57 14.68
CA LEU A 80 8.16 -7.87 14.69
C LEU A 80 7.42 -7.00 15.70
N GLU A 81 6.38 -6.30 15.25
CA GLU A 81 5.46 -5.51 16.06
C GLU A 81 4.12 -6.25 16.23
N GLU A 82 3.20 -5.71 17.04
CA GLU A 82 1.90 -6.36 17.30
C GLU A 82 1.06 -6.58 16.03
N ASP A 83 1.20 -5.68 15.05
CA ASP A 83 0.47 -5.71 13.77
C ASP A 83 0.95 -6.81 12.82
N ASP A 84 2.16 -7.34 13.01
CA ASP A 84 2.72 -8.44 12.20
C ASP A 84 2.15 -9.81 12.60
N PHE A 85 1.42 -9.88 13.73
CA PHE A 85 0.83 -11.11 14.24
C PHE A 85 -0.67 -11.18 13.98
N THR A 86 -1.13 -12.32 13.48
CA THR A 86 -2.54 -12.72 13.50
C THR A 86 -2.81 -13.66 14.69
N THR A 87 -4.03 -14.18 14.80
CA THR A 87 -4.42 -15.06 15.92
C THR A 87 -3.49 -16.28 16.08
N HIS A 88 -2.91 -16.80 15.00
CA HIS A 88 -2.07 -18.02 14.98
C HIS A 88 -0.88 -17.99 14.01
N ASP A 89 -0.61 -16.87 13.32
CA ASP A 89 0.45 -16.78 12.30
C ASP A 89 1.16 -15.43 12.40
N VAL A 90 2.34 -15.33 11.78
CA VAL A 90 3.16 -14.12 11.76
C VAL A 90 3.68 -13.82 10.36
N ASP A 91 3.68 -12.55 9.99
CA ASP A 91 4.27 -12.09 8.74
C ASP A 91 5.79 -11.90 8.91
N LEU A 92 6.57 -12.68 8.15
CA LEU A 92 8.03 -12.63 8.12
C LEU A 92 8.56 -11.96 6.84
N SER A 93 7.71 -11.38 6.01
CA SER A 93 8.13 -10.71 4.77
C SER A 93 9.02 -9.49 5.00
N GLY A 94 8.99 -8.92 6.21
CA GLY A 94 9.82 -7.79 6.64
C GLY A 94 11.22 -8.14 7.13
N ILE A 95 11.70 -9.40 6.99
CA ILE A 95 13.06 -9.78 7.40
C ILE A 95 14.08 -8.91 6.65
N LEU A 96 14.94 -8.24 7.41
CA LEU A 96 16.09 -7.53 6.88
C LEU A 96 17.23 -8.51 6.66
N SER A 97 17.51 -8.84 5.40
CA SER A 97 18.54 -9.79 5.01
C SER A 97 19.95 -9.24 5.21
N VAL A 98 20.90 -10.15 5.47
CA VAL A 98 22.34 -9.84 5.52
C VAL A 98 22.83 -9.22 4.22
N TRP A 99 22.34 -9.70 3.07
CA TRP A 99 22.62 -9.09 1.77
C TRP A 99 21.58 -8.01 1.43
N PRO A 100 21.95 -6.81 0.92
CA PRO A 100 23.30 -6.30 0.63
C PRO A 100 23.97 -5.56 1.81
N TYR A 101 23.42 -5.66 3.02
CA TYR A 101 23.77 -4.82 4.17
C TYR A 101 25.07 -5.20 4.89
N ALA A 102 25.56 -6.44 4.76
CA ALA A 102 26.86 -6.89 5.22
C ALA A 102 27.66 -7.40 4.00
N LEU A 103 28.49 -6.53 3.43
CA LEU A 103 29.55 -6.96 2.55
C LEU A 103 30.65 -7.60 3.41
N PRO A 104 31.29 -8.70 2.99
CA PRO A 104 32.44 -9.24 3.70
C PRO A 104 33.48 -8.14 3.94
N ASP A 105 34.02 -8.09 5.16
CA ASP A 105 35.02 -7.09 5.56
C ASP A 105 36.22 -7.14 4.61
N ARG A 106 36.73 -5.96 4.25
CA ARG A 106 37.66 -5.76 3.11
C ARG A 106 39.11 -6.17 3.42
N TYR A 107 39.35 -6.83 4.55
CA TYR A 107 40.68 -7.22 5.00
C TYR A 107 41.00 -8.66 4.58
N GLY A 108 42.09 -8.84 3.82
CA GLY A 108 42.55 -10.16 3.34
C GLY A 108 42.44 -10.40 1.83
N THR A 109 42.75 -9.41 0.99
CA THR A 109 42.69 -9.55 -0.48
C THR A 109 43.83 -10.39 -1.09
N GLU A 110 44.72 -10.94 -0.26
CA GLU A 110 45.91 -11.69 -0.69
C GLU A 110 45.60 -13.04 -1.34
N GLY A 111 44.41 -13.62 -1.07
CA GLY A 111 43.97 -14.90 -1.64
C GLY A 111 43.09 -14.82 -2.89
N TYR A 112 42.67 -13.62 -3.30
CA TYR A 112 41.74 -13.46 -4.42
C TYR A 112 42.48 -13.33 -5.76
N PRO A 113 41.95 -13.94 -6.85
CA PRO A 113 42.49 -13.77 -8.19
C PRO A 113 42.63 -12.30 -8.59
N ASP A 114 43.62 -11.98 -9.41
CA ASP A 114 43.96 -10.59 -9.79
C ASP A 114 42.76 -9.80 -10.36
N VAL A 115 41.82 -10.48 -11.03
CA VAL A 115 40.59 -9.88 -11.55
C VAL A 115 39.68 -9.33 -10.44
N THR A 116 39.60 -10.03 -9.31
CA THR A 116 38.78 -9.62 -8.17
C THR A 116 39.40 -8.42 -7.48
N ARG A 117 40.72 -8.43 -7.29
CA ARG A 117 41.47 -7.26 -6.81
C ARG A 117 41.36 -6.06 -7.75
N TRP A 118 41.35 -6.28 -9.06
CA TRP A 118 41.15 -5.22 -10.06
C TRP A 118 39.74 -4.62 -10.02
N LEU A 119 38.70 -5.46 -9.82
CA LEU A 119 37.33 -4.99 -9.62
C LEU A 119 37.19 -4.12 -8.36
N TRP A 120 37.95 -4.41 -7.31
CA TRP A 120 37.92 -3.70 -6.03
C TRP A 120 38.73 -2.40 -5.97
N GLN A 121 39.52 -2.08 -6.99
CA GLN A 121 40.18 -0.78 -7.07
C GLN A 121 39.12 0.33 -7.19
N LYS A 122 39.41 1.52 -6.64
CA LYS A 122 38.54 2.69 -6.73
C LYS A 122 38.44 3.12 -8.20
N LYS A 123 37.45 2.59 -8.92
CA LYS A 123 37.23 2.89 -10.33
C LYS A 123 36.62 4.27 -10.45
N ASN A 124 37.48 5.27 -10.68
CA ASN A 124 37.09 6.55 -11.24
C ASN A 124 37.32 6.54 -12.76
N PRO A 125 36.52 5.79 -13.50
CA PRO A 125 36.06 6.32 -14.76
C PRO A 125 34.54 6.34 -14.72
N THR A 126 33.97 7.54 -14.82
CA THR A 126 32.59 7.71 -15.27
C THR A 126 32.57 7.22 -16.72
N VAL A 127 32.43 5.91 -16.90
CA VAL A 127 32.15 5.34 -18.21
C VAL A 127 30.63 5.36 -18.33
N GLU A 128 30.14 6.30 -19.11
CA GLU A 128 28.76 6.22 -19.59
C GLU A 128 28.69 5.05 -20.57
N ILE A 129 28.13 3.94 -20.10
CA ILE A 129 27.77 2.81 -20.93
C ILE A 129 26.29 2.98 -21.23
N GLU A 130 25.95 3.29 -22.48
CA GLU A 130 24.58 3.10 -22.95
C GLU A 130 24.30 1.59 -22.91
N VAL A 131 23.46 1.17 -21.97
CA VAL A 131 22.90 -0.18 -21.95
C VAL A 131 21.61 -0.11 -22.76
N PRO A 132 21.60 -0.58 -24.02
CA PRO A 132 20.35 -0.67 -24.77
C PRO A 132 19.49 -1.74 -24.13
N ILE A 133 18.49 -1.31 -23.37
CA ILE A 133 17.49 -2.21 -22.83
C ILE A 133 16.76 -2.85 -24.02
N PRO A 134 16.72 -4.20 -24.13
CA PRO A 134 16.11 -4.88 -25.26
C PRO A 134 14.66 -4.43 -25.47
N ALA A 135 14.24 -4.27 -26.73
CA ALA A 135 12.88 -3.87 -27.07
C ALA A 135 11.81 -4.78 -26.43
N ASP A 136 12.08 -6.09 -26.41
CA ASP A 136 11.19 -7.08 -25.79
C ASP A 136 11.02 -6.87 -24.28
N TYR A 137 12.04 -6.32 -23.61
CA TYR A 137 11.96 -5.96 -22.19
C TYR A 137 11.07 -4.73 -22.01
N TRP A 138 11.19 -3.71 -22.86
CA TRP A 138 10.28 -2.55 -22.86
C TRP A 138 8.82 -2.94 -23.13
N MET A 139 8.59 -3.87 -24.06
CA MET A 139 7.25 -4.37 -24.37
C MET A 139 6.60 -5.11 -23.19
N SER A 140 7.38 -5.66 -22.25
CA SER A 140 6.82 -6.26 -21.02
C SER A 140 6.34 -5.22 -19.99
N PHE A 141 6.81 -3.98 -20.08
CA PHE A 141 6.29 -2.83 -19.32
C PHE A 141 5.24 -2.04 -20.08
N ASP A 142 5.09 -2.30 -21.38
CA ASP A 142 4.07 -1.71 -22.21
C ASP A 142 2.71 -2.29 -21.83
N LYS A 143 2.07 -1.63 -20.86
CA LYS A 143 0.67 -1.89 -20.48
C LYS A 143 -0.32 -1.22 -21.43
N SER A 144 0.12 -0.78 -22.62
CA SER A 144 -0.81 -0.30 -23.65
C SER A 144 -1.79 -1.44 -23.99
N GLY A 145 -3.08 -1.13 -23.98
CA GLY A 145 -4.13 -2.14 -24.14
C GLY A 145 -4.67 -2.76 -22.85
N GLU A 146 -4.08 -2.47 -21.68
CA GLU A 146 -4.58 -2.96 -20.38
C GLU A 146 -5.21 -1.86 -19.53
N TRP A 147 -6.09 -2.25 -18.61
CA TRP A 147 -6.56 -1.36 -17.54
C TRP A 147 -5.47 -1.26 -16.48
N VAL A 148 -5.02 -0.05 -16.19
CA VAL A 148 -4.00 0.21 -15.18
C VAL A 148 -4.60 1.02 -14.04
N THR A 149 -4.70 0.43 -12.85
CA THR A 149 -5.04 1.19 -11.63
C THR A 149 -3.90 2.13 -11.28
N ILE A 150 -4.19 3.42 -11.21
CA ILE A 150 -3.22 4.45 -10.80
C ILE A 150 -3.24 4.61 -9.28
N ALA A 151 -4.44 4.72 -8.70
CA ALA A 151 -4.62 4.89 -7.28
C ALA A 151 -5.97 4.37 -6.82
N GLU A 152 -6.02 3.81 -5.62
CA GLU A 152 -7.24 3.35 -4.97
C GLU A 152 -7.24 3.78 -3.51
N LYS A 153 -8.37 4.29 -3.03
CA LYS A 153 -8.57 4.64 -1.63
C LYS A 153 -9.89 4.08 -1.13
N ASN A 154 -9.88 3.56 0.10
CA ASN A 154 -11.10 3.10 0.74
C ASN A 154 -11.97 4.30 1.12
N ILE A 155 -13.27 4.20 0.88
CA ILE A 155 -14.28 5.15 1.36
C ILE A 155 -15.25 4.50 2.36
N LYS A 156 -15.07 3.19 2.58
CA LYS A 156 -15.66 2.36 3.64
C LYS A 156 -14.84 1.06 3.76
N ARG A 157 -15.08 0.25 4.80
CA ARG A 157 -14.38 -1.03 5.04
C ARG A 157 -14.37 -2.02 3.85
N ARG A 158 -15.39 -2.00 2.99
CA ARG A 158 -15.51 -2.87 1.79
C ARG A 158 -16.01 -2.09 0.57
N GLY A 159 -15.43 -0.91 0.35
CA GLY A 159 -15.76 -0.07 -0.80
C GLY A 159 -14.73 1.04 -0.97
N SER A 160 -14.37 1.27 -2.23
CA SER A 160 -13.26 2.12 -2.62
C SER A 160 -13.66 3.04 -3.76
N ALA A 161 -12.93 4.14 -3.85
CA ALA A 161 -12.84 4.98 -5.03
C ALA A 161 -11.49 4.73 -5.70
N ARG A 162 -11.46 4.70 -7.03
CA ARG A 162 -10.27 4.36 -7.79
C ARG A 162 -10.13 5.21 -9.04
N ILE A 163 -8.90 5.57 -9.36
CA ILE A 163 -8.50 6.16 -10.63
C ILE A 163 -7.75 5.11 -11.44
N SER A 164 -8.13 4.96 -12.71
CA SER A 164 -7.49 4.03 -13.62
C SER A 164 -7.28 4.64 -14.99
N ARG A 165 -6.22 4.20 -15.68
CA ARG A 165 -6.02 4.41 -17.11
C ARG A 165 -6.64 3.25 -17.87
N THR A 166 -7.43 3.57 -18.89
CA THR A 166 -8.03 2.60 -19.81
C THR A 166 -7.04 2.17 -20.90
N PRO A 167 -7.30 1.03 -21.58
CA PRO A 167 -6.53 0.57 -22.73
C PRO A 167 -6.32 1.61 -23.85
N ASP A 168 -7.30 2.49 -24.06
CA ASP A 168 -7.28 3.59 -25.04
C ASP A 168 -6.65 4.88 -24.50
N GLY A 169 -6.04 4.84 -23.31
CA GLY A 169 -5.27 5.94 -22.72
C GLY A 169 -6.11 6.96 -21.96
N HIS A 170 -7.42 6.77 -21.82
CA HIS A 170 -8.26 7.68 -21.04
C HIS A 170 -8.13 7.45 -19.54
N LEU A 171 -8.20 8.54 -18.76
CA LEU A 171 -8.31 8.44 -17.31
C LEU A 171 -9.77 8.29 -16.90
N THR A 172 -9.99 7.45 -15.90
CA THR A 172 -11.32 7.14 -15.36
C THR A 172 -11.34 7.32 -13.84
N PHE A 173 -12.49 7.71 -13.34
CA PHE A 173 -12.83 7.68 -11.93
C PHE A 173 -13.90 6.61 -11.71
N SER A 174 -13.78 5.85 -10.63
CA SER A 174 -14.69 4.74 -10.34
C SER A 174 -15.03 4.63 -8.86
N LEU A 175 -16.24 4.15 -8.58
CA LEU A 175 -16.66 3.71 -7.25
C LEU A 175 -16.95 2.21 -7.30
N GLY A 176 -16.47 1.48 -6.30
CA GLY A 176 -16.66 0.04 -6.16
C GLY A 176 -17.01 -0.38 -4.75
N LYS A 177 -17.84 -1.42 -4.60
CA LYS A 177 -18.16 -2.04 -3.31
C LYS A 177 -18.31 -3.55 -3.45
N ALA A 178 -18.00 -4.27 -2.39
CA ALA A 178 -18.37 -5.68 -2.32
C ALA A 178 -19.89 -5.83 -2.11
N LYS A 179 -20.53 -6.71 -2.87
CA LYS A 179 -21.94 -7.12 -2.67
C LYS A 179 -22.02 -8.32 -1.74
N SER A 180 -21.23 -9.36 -2.02
CA SER A 180 -21.23 -10.63 -1.31
C SER A 180 -19.81 -11.23 -1.29
N TRP A 181 -19.66 -12.48 -0.85
CA TRP A 181 -18.36 -13.15 -0.88
C TRP A 181 -17.97 -13.42 -2.35
N GLY A 182 -16.86 -12.83 -2.80
CA GLY A 182 -16.38 -12.95 -4.19
C GLY A 182 -17.10 -12.07 -5.22
N GLU A 183 -18.16 -11.36 -4.85
CA GLU A 183 -18.93 -10.51 -5.77
C GLU A 183 -18.72 -9.02 -5.45
N SER A 184 -18.35 -8.25 -6.46
CA SER A 184 -18.20 -6.79 -6.37
C SER A 184 -19.01 -6.09 -7.45
N GLU A 185 -19.55 -4.93 -7.10
CA GLU A 185 -20.16 -4.00 -8.04
C GLU A 185 -19.28 -2.77 -8.14
N SER A 186 -19.00 -2.33 -9.37
CA SER A 186 -18.23 -1.12 -9.63
C SER A 186 -18.77 -0.38 -10.83
N LEU A 187 -18.59 0.94 -10.84
CA LEU A 187 -18.96 1.79 -11.95
C LEU A 187 -17.83 2.75 -12.22
N SER A 188 -17.39 2.79 -13.48
CA SER A 188 -16.31 3.66 -13.96
C SER A 188 -16.83 4.64 -14.99
N VAL A 189 -16.36 5.89 -14.89
CA VAL A 189 -16.65 6.98 -15.81
C VAL A 189 -15.35 7.63 -16.25
N GLN A 190 -15.28 8.01 -17.53
CA GLN A 190 -14.17 8.82 -18.03
C GLN A 190 -14.19 10.20 -17.37
N VAL A 191 -13.02 10.75 -17.13
CA VAL A 191 -12.84 12.08 -16.54
C VAL A 191 -11.90 12.93 -17.38
N VAL A 192 -12.05 14.25 -17.29
CA VAL A 192 -11.18 15.23 -17.94
C VAL A 192 -10.55 16.16 -16.90
N PRO A 193 -9.52 16.97 -17.23
CA PRO A 193 -8.84 17.82 -16.25
C PRO A 193 -9.77 18.71 -15.42
N ASN A 194 -10.85 19.25 -16.02
CA ASN A 194 -11.79 20.09 -15.28
C ASN A 194 -12.61 19.32 -14.22
N ASP A 195 -12.72 18.00 -14.34
CA ASP A 195 -13.41 17.16 -13.36
C ASP A 195 -12.62 17.02 -12.06
N VAL A 196 -11.29 17.24 -12.08
CA VAL A 196 -10.46 17.29 -10.86
C VAL A 196 -10.99 18.34 -9.89
N VAL A 197 -11.24 19.56 -10.39
CA VAL A 197 -11.76 20.67 -9.58
C VAL A 197 -13.13 20.33 -8.99
N LYS A 198 -13.97 19.63 -9.77
CA LYS A 198 -15.30 19.20 -9.33
C LYS A 198 -15.22 18.13 -8.25
N LEU A 199 -14.34 17.15 -8.40
CA LEU A 199 -14.13 16.08 -7.41
C LEU A 199 -13.54 16.63 -6.11
N ARG A 200 -12.58 17.56 -6.19
CA ARG A 200 -12.02 18.25 -5.02
C ARG A 200 -13.11 19.03 -4.29
N SER A 201 -13.89 19.83 -5.02
CA SER A 201 -15.03 20.57 -4.45
C SER A 201 -16.12 19.66 -3.88
N PHE A 202 -16.34 18.48 -4.46
CA PHE A 202 -17.26 17.47 -3.90
C PHE A 202 -16.74 16.91 -2.57
N ALA A 203 -15.45 16.60 -2.48
CA ALA A 203 -14.82 16.14 -1.24
C ALA A 203 -14.90 17.22 -0.14
N ASP A 204 -14.69 18.49 -0.48
CA ASP A 204 -14.82 19.62 0.46
C ASP A 204 -16.26 19.77 0.98
N ASP A 205 -17.26 19.64 0.09
CA ASP A 205 -18.66 19.62 0.50
C ASP A 205 -18.98 18.42 1.40
N LEU A 206 -18.42 17.23 1.10
CA LEU A 206 -18.63 16.02 1.89
C LEU A 206 -18.06 16.17 3.30
N GLU A 207 -16.84 16.67 3.43
CA GLU A 207 -16.22 16.96 4.73
C GLU A 207 -17.08 17.94 5.53
N ARG A 208 -17.44 19.08 4.92
CA ARG A 208 -18.07 20.19 5.62
C ARG A 208 -19.54 19.95 5.95
N LYS A 209 -20.33 19.45 4.98
CA LYS A 209 -21.80 19.30 5.09
C LYS A 209 -22.25 17.92 5.53
N ALA A 210 -21.39 16.91 5.44
CA ALA A 210 -21.77 15.54 5.79
C ALA A 210 -21.15 15.11 7.13
N PHE A 211 -19.90 15.52 7.40
CA PHE A 211 -19.16 15.12 8.60
C PHE A 211 -18.70 16.30 9.46
N GLY A 212 -18.95 17.53 9.02
CA GLY A 212 -18.44 18.76 9.62
C GLY A 212 -19.54 19.62 10.24
N GLU A 213 -19.17 20.85 10.57
CA GLU A 213 -20.01 21.79 11.31
C GLU A 213 -21.20 22.33 10.49
N ASP A 214 -21.13 22.29 9.16
CA ASP A 214 -22.23 22.74 8.28
C ASP A 214 -23.23 21.61 7.96
N ARG A 215 -23.22 20.51 8.73
CA ARG A 215 -24.20 19.45 8.53
C ARG A 215 -25.61 19.98 8.83
N PRO A 216 -26.55 19.93 7.86
CA PRO A 216 -27.89 20.45 8.06
C PRO A 216 -28.59 19.69 9.18
N SER A 217 -29.40 20.42 9.95
CA SER A 217 -30.25 19.80 10.96
C SER A 217 -31.37 18.98 10.31
N PRO A 218 -31.94 17.98 10.99
CA PRO A 218 -33.00 17.15 10.42
C PRO A 218 -34.21 17.97 9.95
N GLU A 219 -34.53 19.06 10.65
CA GLU A 219 -35.64 19.98 10.33
C GLU A 219 -35.42 20.75 9.01
N GLU A 220 -34.18 20.92 8.58
CA GLU A 220 -33.79 21.58 7.32
C GLU A 220 -33.69 20.58 6.16
N CYS A 221 -33.73 19.28 6.45
CA CYS A 221 -33.57 18.22 5.46
C CYS A 221 -34.90 17.80 4.84
N ASP A 222 -34.83 17.30 3.60
CA ASP A 222 -35.96 16.62 2.98
C ASP A 222 -36.26 15.30 3.72
N PRO A 223 -37.52 15.00 4.05
CA PRO A 223 -37.88 13.91 4.96
C PRO A 223 -37.55 12.49 4.44
N GLU A 224 -37.25 12.33 3.16
CA GLU A 224 -36.92 11.03 2.56
C GLU A 224 -35.48 10.93 2.02
N TRP A 225 -34.94 12.00 1.42
CA TRP A 225 -33.61 11.97 0.82
C TRP A 225 -33.10 13.38 0.57
N HIS A 226 -32.19 13.85 1.43
CA HIS A 226 -31.65 15.21 1.32
C HIS A 226 -30.31 15.23 0.60
N GLU A 227 -30.21 15.94 -0.52
CA GLU A 227 -28.98 16.07 -1.30
C GLU A 227 -28.04 17.13 -0.69
N LEU A 228 -26.86 16.71 -0.23
CA LEU A 228 -25.85 17.61 0.34
C LEU A 228 -24.97 18.24 -0.75
N SER A 229 -24.66 17.46 -1.79
CA SER A 229 -23.82 17.91 -2.89
C SER A 229 -24.04 17.09 -4.15
N LYS A 230 -23.89 17.76 -5.29
CA LYS A 230 -23.93 17.17 -6.62
C LYS A 230 -22.91 17.83 -7.53
N ARG A 231 -22.19 17.03 -8.31
CA ARG A 231 -21.23 17.51 -9.32
C ARG A 231 -21.37 16.72 -10.62
N TRP A 232 -21.55 17.46 -11.72
CA TRP A 232 -21.61 16.90 -13.06
C TRP A 232 -20.20 16.75 -13.64
N LEU A 233 -19.83 15.53 -13.98
CA LEU A 233 -18.54 15.23 -14.60
C LEU A 233 -18.67 15.44 -16.11
N GLU A 234 -17.71 16.14 -16.69
CA GLU A 234 -17.62 16.41 -18.14
C GLU A 234 -17.28 15.14 -18.90
N GLY A 235 -16.30 14.39 -18.40
CA GLY A 235 -15.94 13.06 -18.91
C GLY A 235 -15.91 12.96 -20.43
N SER A 236 -16.81 12.14 -20.97
CA SER A 236 -16.92 11.88 -22.42
C SER A 236 -18.15 12.58 -23.01
N PRO A 237 -18.09 13.11 -24.25
CA PRO A 237 -19.24 13.76 -24.89
C PRO A 237 -20.45 12.84 -25.09
N THR A 238 -20.27 11.52 -25.02
CA THR A 238 -21.33 10.52 -25.22
C THR A 238 -21.91 9.97 -23.91
N VAL A 239 -21.32 10.29 -22.76
CA VAL A 239 -21.69 9.74 -21.46
C VAL A 239 -21.92 10.87 -20.47
N THR A 240 -23.14 10.98 -19.96
CA THR A 240 -23.42 11.93 -18.87
C THR A 240 -23.14 11.25 -17.54
N ALA A 241 -22.23 11.80 -16.73
CA ALA A 241 -21.90 11.27 -15.41
C ALA A 241 -22.00 12.35 -14.34
N TRP A 242 -22.36 11.96 -13.12
CA TRP A 242 -22.37 12.87 -11.97
C TRP A 242 -22.20 12.09 -10.67
N ILE A 243 -21.71 12.78 -9.66
CA ILE A 243 -21.54 12.24 -8.30
C ILE A 243 -22.43 13.03 -7.33
N THR A 244 -23.06 12.33 -6.39
CA THR A 244 -23.93 12.91 -5.36
C THR A 244 -23.57 12.42 -3.97
N ALA A 245 -23.72 13.28 -2.97
CA ALA A 245 -23.71 12.95 -1.55
C ALA A 245 -25.08 13.30 -0.96
N ALA A 246 -25.65 12.42 -0.15
CA ALA A 246 -26.98 12.63 0.41
C ALA A 246 -27.19 11.94 1.77
N LEU A 247 -28.16 12.46 2.52
CA LEU A 247 -28.67 11.89 3.76
C LEU A 247 -29.98 11.14 3.45
N PRO A 248 -30.01 9.80 3.58
CA PRO A 248 -31.17 8.99 3.23
C PRO A 248 -32.25 8.91 4.32
N ASP A 249 -31.96 9.35 5.54
CA ASP A 249 -32.88 9.34 6.69
C ASP A 249 -32.43 10.40 7.70
N PRO A 250 -32.68 11.69 7.44
CA PRO A 250 -32.09 12.77 8.22
C PRO A 250 -32.48 12.78 9.70
N ASP A 251 -33.61 12.17 10.07
CA ASP A 251 -34.07 12.01 11.45
C ASP A 251 -33.39 10.85 12.20
N GLY A 252 -32.79 9.92 11.46
CA GLY A 252 -31.98 8.83 12.00
C GLY A 252 -30.53 9.23 12.27
N ASP A 253 -29.75 8.28 12.79
CA ASP A 253 -28.29 8.35 12.95
C ASP A 253 -27.58 8.25 11.57
N SER A 254 -28.11 8.95 10.56
CA SER A 254 -27.96 8.55 9.16
C SER A 254 -26.54 8.67 8.64
N ASP A 255 -26.05 7.51 8.21
CA ASP A 255 -24.86 7.35 7.41
C ASP A 255 -24.99 8.11 6.08
N VAL A 256 -23.95 8.85 5.72
CA VAL A 256 -23.88 9.60 4.45
C VAL A 256 -23.76 8.61 3.29
N VAL A 257 -24.57 8.80 2.24
CA VAL A 257 -24.52 7.97 1.03
C VAL A 257 -23.89 8.75 -0.12
N VAL A 258 -22.79 8.22 -0.66
CA VAL A 258 -22.18 8.69 -1.91
C VAL A 258 -22.63 7.80 -3.06
N THR A 259 -23.05 8.41 -4.16
CA THR A 259 -23.49 7.71 -5.38
C THR A 259 -22.80 8.28 -6.60
N LEU A 260 -22.19 7.39 -7.40
CA LEU A 260 -21.74 7.71 -8.75
C LEU A 260 -22.80 7.26 -9.74
N TRP A 261 -23.15 8.16 -10.66
CA TRP A 261 -24.17 7.95 -11.68
C TRP A 261 -23.53 8.04 -13.06
N LYS A 262 -24.00 7.19 -13.97
CA LYS A 262 -23.60 7.15 -15.36
C LYS A 262 -24.84 6.93 -16.22
N LYS A 263 -25.06 7.80 -17.19
CA LYS A 263 -26.17 7.71 -18.14
C LYS A 263 -25.65 7.63 -19.56
N GLN A 264 -26.04 6.54 -20.24
CA GLN A 264 -25.87 6.37 -21.67
C GLN A 264 -27.26 6.16 -22.29
N LYS A 265 -27.64 4.89 -22.56
CA LYS A 265 -29.00 4.50 -22.91
C LYS A 265 -29.86 4.31 -21.66
N GLU A 266 -29.30 3.59 -20.69
CA GLU A 266 -29.88 3.40 -19.36
C GLU A 266 -29.05 4.15 -18.31
N THR A 267 -29.64 4.35 -17.13
CA THR A 267 -28.97 4.99 -16.01
C THR A 267 -28.42 3.91 -15.08
N GLU A 268 -27.11 3.83 -15.02
CA GLU A 268 -26.36 2.98 -14.08
C GLU A 268 -25.94 3.81 -12.87
N ARG A 269 -25.89 3.16 -11.70
CA ARG A 269 -25.42 3.82 -10.47
C ARG A 269 -24.77 2.85 -9.51
N VAL A 270 -23.80 3.34 -8.76
CA VAL A 270 -23.25 2.66 -7.59
C VAL A 270 -23.36 3.59 -6.39
N ALA A 271 -24.17 3.18 -5.44
CA ALA A 271 -24.43 3.91 -4.20
C ALA A 271 -23.86 3.13 -3.00
N MET A 272 -23.20 3.84 -2.08
CA MET A 272 -22.76 3.25 -0.83
C MET A 272 -22.74 4.24 0.32
N ARG A 273 -23.02 3.74 1.51
CA ARG A 273 -22.73 4.45 2.76
C ARG A 273 -21.22 4.57 2.94
N VAL A 274 -20.76 5.77 3.26
CA VAL A 274 -19.34 6.11 3.39
C VAL A 274 -19.00 6.53 4.82
N GLU A 275 -17.74 6.33 5.19
CA GLU A 275 -17.19 6.72 6.49
C GLU A 275 -16.65 8.15 6.47
N SER A 276 -16.39 8.74 7.63
CA SER A 276 -15.90 10.14 7.73
C SER A 276 -14.59 10.39 6.98
N TYR A 277 -13.67 9.41 6.97
CA TYR A 277 -12.41 9.50 6.21
C TYR A 277 -12.59 9.49 4.68
N ALA A 278 -13.80 9.25 4.17
CA ALA A 278 -14.05 9.24 2.73
C ALA A 278 -13.80 10.60 2.08
N ALA A 279 -14.04 11.70 2.79
CA ALA A 279 -13.82 13.03 2.25
C ALA A 279 -12.32 13.30 1.98
N GLU A 280 -11.46 13.02 2.96
CA GLU A 280 -10.01 13.10 2.80
C GLU A 280 -9.51 12.19 1.67
N ASN A 281 -9.96 10.94 1.64
CA ASN A 281 -9.54 9.99 0.61
C ASN A 281 -10.00 10.36 -0.80
N LEU A 282 -11.17 10.98 -0.96
CA LEU A 282 -11.64 11.50 -2.25
C LEU A 282 -10.85 12.74 -2.69
N ARG A 283 -10.44 13.59 -1.75
CA ARG A 283 -9.56 14.74 -2.02
C ARG A 283 -8.18 14.28 -2.47
N ASP A 284 -7.58 13.34 -1.75
CA ASP A 284 -6.31 12.70 -2.11
C ASP A 284 -6.36 12.11 -3.53
N LEU A 285 -7.46 11.42 -3.86
CA LEU A 285 -7.64 10.89 -5.20
C LEU A 285 -7.73 12.02 -6.24
N ALA A 286 -8.49 13.08 -5.98
CA ALA A 286 -8.55 14.22 -6.90
C ALA A 286 -7.16 14.82 -7.17
N ASP A 287 -6.31 14.94 -6.15
CA ASP A 287 -4.95 15.45 -6.29
C ASP A 287 -4.04 14.49 -7.06
N LEU A 288 -4.18 13.18 -6.85
CA LEU A 288 -3.49 12.16 -7.66
C LEU A 288 -3.97 12.14 -9.11
N LEU A 289 -5.25 12.40 -9.36
CA LEU A 289 -5.81 12.53 -10.71
C LEU A 289 -5.24 13.75 -11.43
N ASP A 290 -5.08 14.87 -10.74
CA ASP A 290 -4.46 16.09 -11.26
C ASP A 290 -3.04 15.81 -11.77
N ARG A 291 -2.22 15.17 -10.91
CA ARG A 291 -0.86 14.75 -11.27
C ARG A 291 -0.84 13.76 -12.43
N ALA A 292 -1.79 12.83 -12.48
CA ALA A 292 -1.91 11.91 -13.60
C ALA A 292 -2.16 12.66 -14.91
N PHE A 293 -3.02 13.68 -14.93
CA PHE A 293 -3.22 14.53 -16.11
C PHE A 293 -2.00 15.38 -16.48
N GLU A 294 -1.19 15.80 -15.51
CA GLU A 294 0.06 16.52 -15.79
C GLU A 294 1.08 15.62 -16.49
N ILE A 295 1.22 14.36 -16.06
CA ILE A 295 2.14 13.38 -16.66
C ILE A 295 1.72 13.03 -18.09
N GLU A 296 0.42 12.95 -18.40
CA GLU A 296 -0.06 12.68 -19.77
C GLU A 296 0.17 13.86 -20.74
N LYS A 297 0.48 15.06 -20.25
CA LYS A 297 0.74 16.25 -21.08
C LYS A 297 2.23 16.45 -21.40
N SER A 298 3.13 15.81 -20.65
CA SER A 298 4.59 15.93 -20.80
C SER A 298 5.14 14.95 -21.82
#